data_AF-A0A2V7QZK5-F1
#
_entry.id   AF-A0A2V7QZK5-F1
#
_cell.length_a   1.000
_cell.length_b   1.000
_cell.length_c   1.000
_cell.angle_alpha   90.00
_cell.angle_beta   90.00
_cell.angle_gamma   90.00
#
_symmetry.space_group_name_H-M   'P 1'
#
loop_
_entity.id
_entity.type
_entity.pdbx_description
1 polymer ?
#
loop_
_entity_poly.entity_id
_entity_poly.type
_entity_poly.pdbx_seq_one_letter_code
_entity_poly.pdbx_strand_id
1 'polypeptide(L)'
;MPMRAYIAVAGALLFAACYHGPSIYTFDPVRRPTGVDADLRLEKQRVSGELLEVQDSALIVLTDSKRVVSVPLRAIRAGLFAKLGTLLIEGWEPHSALAKLRSFSRFPFGLTPELRARLLAAYGQTELEVVR
;
A
#
# COMPACT_ATOMS: atom_id res chain seq x y z
N MET A 1 -19.61 -57.00 15.01
CA MET A 1 -18.74 -56.00 15.65
C MET A 1 -18.17 -54.99 14.61
N PRO A 2 -18.95 -54.13 13.93
CA PRO A 2 -18.39 -53.15 12.99
C PRO A 2 -18.26 -51.72 13.53
N MET A 3 -18.79 -51.44 14.74
CA MET A 3 -18.94 -50.07 15.27
C MET A 3 -17.62 -49.39 15.67
N ARG A 4 -16.56 -50.17 15.90
CA ARG A 4 -15.24 -49.65 16.30
C ARG A 4 -14.41 -49.09 15.13
N ALA A 5 -14.68 -49.53 13.91
CA ALA A 5 -13.93 -49.08 12.73
C ALA A 5 -14.31 -47.65 12.29
N TYR A 6 -15.57 -47.25 12.48
CA TYR A 6 -16.05 -45.93 12.06
C TYR A 6 -15.50 -44.77 12.90
N ILE A 7 -15.19 -45.01 14.17
CA ILE A 7 -14.68 -43.97 15.08
C ILE A 7 -13.22 -43.60 14.73
N ALA A 8 -12.42 -44.57 14.28
CA ALA A 8 -11.02 -44.34 13.92
C ALA A 8 -10.87 -43.46 12.64
N VAL A 9 -11.80 -43.62 11.68
CA VAL A 9 -11.76 -42.87 10.41
C VAL A 9 -12.19 -41.41 10.61
N ALA A 10 -13.19 -41.15 11.47
CA ALA A 10 -13.65 -39.80 11.75
C ALA A 10 -12.60 -38.93 12.49
N GLY A 11 -11.78 -39.55 13.35
CA GLY A 11 -10.70 -38.84 14.07
C GLY A 11 -9.57 -38.36 13.15
N ALA A 12 -9.20 -39.14 12.13
CA ALA A 12 -8.11 -38.80 11.22
C ALA A 12 -8.43 -37.59 10.30
N LEU A 13 -9.70 -37.42 9.93
CA LEU A 13 -10.14 -36.31 9.06
C LEU A 13 -10.13 -34.95 9.77
N LEU A 14 -10.29 -34.90 11.09
CA LEU A 14 -10.29 -33.66 11.86
C LEU A 14 -8.89 -33.06 12.07
N PHE A 15 -7.83 -33.90 12.10
CA PHE A 15 -6.44 -33.40 12.23
C PHE A 15 -5.86 -32.85 10.92
N ALA A 16 -6.38 -33.27 9.76
CA ALA A 16 -5.95 -32.76 8.46
C ALA A 16 -6.45 -31.32 8.18
N ALA A 17 -7.49 -30.86 8.88
CA ALA A 17 -8.07 -29.54 8.69
C ALA A 17 -7.27 -28.40 9.35
N CYS A 18 -6.38 -28.70 10.31
CA CYS A 18 -5.60 -27.68 11.01
C CYS A 18 -4.27 -27.32 10.33
N TYR A 19 -3.86 -28.04 9.29
CA TYR A 19 -2.54 -27.84 8.65
C TYR A 19 -2.58 -27.00 7.36
N HIS A 20 -3.78 -26.70 6.84
CA HIS A 20 -3.99 -25.89 5.64
C HIS A 20 -4.69 -24.56 5.93
N GLY A 21 -4.17 -23.80 6.89
CA GLY A 21 -4.43 -22.37 6.98
C GLY A 21 -3.43 -21.61 6.08
N PRO A 22 -3.81 -20.49 5.43
CA PRO A 22 -2.84 -19.62 4.78
C PRO A 22 -1.83 -19.17 5.82
N SER A 23 -0.58 -19.61 5.65
CA SER A 23 0.51 -19.29 6.54
C SER A 23 0.67 -17.77 6.64
N ILE A 24 0.72 -17.24 7.87
CA ILE A 24 1.08 -15.84 8.17
C ILE A 24 2.42 -15.44 7.54
N TYR A 25 3.28 -16.41 7.22
CA TYR A 25 4.54 -16.16 6.51
C TYR A 25 4.33 -15.86 5.01
N THR A 26 3.19 -16.18 4.41
CA THR A 26 2.85 -15.77 3.02
C THR A 26 2.08 -14.45 2.94
N PHE A 27 1.78 -13.81 4.08
CA PHE A 27 1.18 -12.49 4.13
C PHE A 27 2.28 -11.41 4.05
N ASP A 28 2.44 -10.84 2.86
CA ASP A 28 3.33 -9.70 2.56
C ASP A 28 3.29 -8.54 3.60
N PRO A 29 2.12 -8.16 4.17
CA PRO A 29 2.01 -7.07 5.15
C PRO A 29 2.84 -7.27 6.44
N VAL A 30 3.25 -8.50 6.76
CA VAL A 30 3.96 -8.81 8.02
C VAL A 30 5.46 -8.49 7.94
N ARG A 31 6.03 -8.38 6.73
CA ARG A 31 7.50 -8.26 6.58
C ARG A 31 7.99 -6.83 6.54
N ARG A 32 7.18 -5.86 6.10
CA ARG A 32 7.50 -4.43 6.12
C ARG A 32 6.20 -3.62 6.25
N PRO A 33 6.11 -2.65 7.19
CA PRO A 33 5.01 -1.69 7.23
C PRO A 33 5.22 -0.66 6.10
N THR A 34 5.17 -1.12 4.85
CA THR A 34 5.29 -0.29 3.65
C THR A 34 3.92 -0.02 3.07
N GLY A 35 3.75 1.18 2.53
CA GLY A 35 2.61 1.51 1.69
C GLY A 35 2.65 0.74 0.37
N VAL A 36 1.57 0.84 -0.39
CA VAL A 36 1.49 0.30 -1.75
C VAL A 36 2.46 1.02 -2.69
N ASP A 37 3.13 0.26 -3.56
CA ASP A 37 3.93 0.84 -4.63
C ASP A 37 3.03 1.55 -5.64
N ALA A 38 3.38 2.79 -5.94
CA ALA A 38 2.69 3.67 -6.86
C ALA A 38 3.58 3.98 -8.06
N ASP A 39 2.93 4.05 -9.21
CA ASP A 39 3.52 4.46 -10.46
C ASP A 39 2.63 5.53 -11.09
N LEU A 40 3.10 6.78 -10.99
CA LEU A 40 2.37 7.97 -11.36
C LEU A 40 2.93 8.54 -12.65
N ARG A 41 2.09 8.63 -13.66
CA ARG A 41 2.38 9.30 -14.93
C ARG A 41 1.90 10.74 -14.85
N LEU A 42 2.83 11.68 -14.94
CA LEU A 42 2.55 13.10 -15.11
C LEU A 42 2.77 13.48 -16.58
N GLU A 43 2.58 14.75 -16.91
CA GLU A 43 2.75 15.25 -18.29
C GLU A 43 4.18 15.12 -18.80
N LYS A 44 5.17 15.49 -17.98
CA LYS A 44 6.59 15.56 -18.39
C LYS A 44 7.48 14.49 -17.78
N GLN A 45 6.98 13.77 -16.78
CA GLN A 45 7.78 12.80 -16.04
C GLN A 45 6.93 11.69 -15.41
N ARG A 46 7.64 10.68 -14.91
CA ARG A 46 7.09 9.55 -14.16
C ARG A 46 7.65 9.57 -12.76
N VAL A 47 6.79 9.36 -11.77
CA VAL A 47 7.17 9.22 -10.36
C VAL A 47 6.80 7.82 -9.91
N SER A 48 7.78 7.03 -9.50
CA SER A 48 7.60 5.66 -9.01
C SER A 48 8.20 5.51 -7.63
N GLY A 49 7.50 4.77 -6.77
CA GLY A 49 7.93 4.49 -5.40
C GLY A 49 6.77 4.17 -4.48
N GLU A 50 7.00 4.23 -3.17
CA GLU A 50 6.02 3.84 -2.15
C GLU A 50 5.05 4.98 -1.82
N LEU A 51 3.75 4.68 -1.73
CA LEU A 51 2.72 5.61 -1.27
C LEU A 51 2.78 5.80 0.26
N LEU A 52 3.19 6.98 0.69
CA LEU A 52 3.32 7.31 2.11
C LEU A 52 2.02 7.81 2.72
N GLU A 53 1.37 8.76 2.07
CA GLU A 53 0.17 9.44 2.58
C GLU A 53 -0.71 9.90 1.41
N VAL A 54 -2.03 9.86 1.61
CA VAL A 54 -3.02 10.42 0.70
C VAL A 54 -3.67 11.65 1.32
N GLN A 55 -3.39 12.81 0.76
CA GLN A 55 -4.00 14.09 1.12
C GLN A 55 -5.12 14.44 0.13
N ASP A 56 -5.92 15.44 0.45
CA ASP A 56 -7.10 15.79 -0.37
C ASP A 56 -6.73 16.35 -1.76
N SER A 57 -5.52 16.89 -1.90
CA SER A 57 -5.05 17.49 -3.16
C SER A 57 -3.73 16.90 -3.69
N ALA A 58 -3.10 15.97 -2.95
CA ALA A 58 -1.78 15.43 -3.31
C ALA A 58 -1.56 14.02 -2.75
N LEU A 59 -0.64 13.29 -3.39
CA LEU A 59 -0.07 12.06 -2.86
C LEU A 59 1.35 12.34 -2.37
N ILE A 60 1.69 11.82 -1.19
CA ILE A 60 3.08 11.83 -0.71
C ILE A 60 3.71 10.50 -1.06
N VAL A 61 4.83 10.55 -1.79
CA VAL A 61 5.50 9.36 -2.32
C VAL A 61 6.95 9.34 -1.86
N LEU A 62 7.43 8.18 -1.41
CA LEU A 62 8.85 7.91 -1.26
C LEU A 62 9.34 7.27 -2.56
N THR A 63 10.07 8.04 -3.37
CA THR A 63 10.56 7.58 -4.66
C THR A 63 11.58 6.45 -4.53
N ASP A 64 11.76 5.69 -5.61
CA ASP A 64 12.83 4.68 -5.70
C ASP A 64 14.23 5.27 -5.47
N SER A 65 14.42 6.54 -5.85
CA SER A 65 15.62 7.34 -5.59
C SER A 65 15.76 7.86 -4.15
N LYS A 66 14.92 7.38 -3.23
CA LYS A 66 14.92 7.72 -1.80
C LYS A 66 14.65 9.20 -1.52
N ARG A 67 13.72 9.78 -2.28
CA ARG A 67 13.23 11.16 -2.08
C ARG A 67 11.77 11.14 -1.66
N VAL A 68 11.41 11.92 -0.65
CA VAL A 68 10.02 12.17 -0.27
C VAL A 68 9.50 13.35 -1.08
N VAL A 69 8.48 13.12 -1.88
CA VAL A 69 7.90 14.11 -2.80
C VAL A 69 6.39 14.24 -2.62
N SER A 70 5.86 15.43 -2.88
CA SER A 70 4.43 15.70 -3.02
C SER A 70 4.06 15.74 -4.49
N VAL A 71 3.10 14.90 -4.88
CA VAL A 71 2.57 14.84 -6.25
C VAL A 71 1.13 15.37 -6.23
N PRO A 72 0.86 16.57 -6.76
CA PRO A 72 -0.50 17.11 -6.83
C PRO A 72 -1.41 16.20 -7.68
N LEU A 73 -2.61 15.90 -7.19
CA LEU A 73 -3.55 15.01 -7.89
C LEU A 73 -3.88 15.51 -9.30
N ARG A 74 -4.01 16.83 -9.46
CA ARG A 74 -4.26 17.48 -10.75
C ARG A 74 -3.15 17.30 -11.78
N ALA A 75 -1.94 16.96 -11.36
CA ALA A 75 -0.81 16.73 -12.26
C ALA A 75 -0.72 15.26 -12.72
N ILE A 76 -1.46 14.35 -12.06
CA ILE A 76 -1.45 12.93 -12.36
C ILE A 76 -2.39 12.65 -13.54
N ARG A 77 -1.81 12.19 -14.65
CA ARG A 77 -2.56 11.75 -15.84
C ARG A 77 -3.06 10.32 -15.67
N ALA A 78 -2.24 9.47 -15.04
CA ALA A 78 -2.61 8.11 -14.66
C ALA A 78 -1.80 7.64 -13.44
N GLY A 79 -2.43 6.88 -12.55
CA GLY A 79 -1.80 6.28 -11.37
C GLY A 79 -2.09 4.78 -11.27
N LEU A 80 -1.05 3.98 -11.44
CA LEU A 80 -1.07 2.53 -11.25
C LEU A 80 -0.55 2.20 -9.85
N PHE A 81 -1.24 1.33 -9.14
CA PHE A 81 -0.87 0.93 -7.78
C PHE A 81 -0.76 -0.58 -7.70
N ALA A 82 0.34 -1.07 -7.14
CA ALA A 82 0.61 -2.49 -7.04
C ALA A 82 -0.56 -3.22 -6.35
N LYS A 83 -1.00 -4.34 -6.93
CA LYS A 83 -2.14 -5.17 -6.44
C LYS A 83 -3.52 -4.47 -6.46
N LEU A 84 -3.60 -3.17 -6.75
CA LEU A 84 -4.86 -2.42 -6.83
C LEU A 84 -5.25 -2.03 -8.26
N GLY A 85 -4.29 -2.03 -9.19
CA GLY A 85 -4.49 -1.64 -10.58
C GLY A 85 -4.50 -0.13 -10.78
N THR A 86 -5.03 0.32 -11.91
CA THR A 86 -5.15 1.74 -12.25
C THR A 86 -6.30 2.35 -11.48
N LEU A 87 -6.02 3.27 -10.56
CA LEU A 87 -7.03 3.91 -9.70
C LEU A 87 -7.17 5.41 -9.95
N LEU A 88 -6.15 6.06 -10.54
CA LEU A 88 -6.22 7.46 -10.93
C LEU A 88 -6.09 7.55 -12.44
N ILE A 89 -7.02 8.25 -13.07
CA ILE A 89 -7.04 8.54 -14.50
C ILE A 89 -7.56 9.97 -14.65
N GLU A 90 -6.89 10.76 -15.50
CA GLU A 90 -7.34 12.12 -15.79
C GLU A 90 -8.80 12.16 -16.25
N GLY A 91 -9.55 13.15 -15.77
CA GLY A 91 -10.97 13.34 -16.10
C GLY A 91 -11.92 12.45 -15.32
N TRP A 92 -11.43 11.55 -14.47
CA TRP A 92 -12.26 10.74 -13.58
C TRP A 92 -12.28 11.32 -12.15
N GLU A 93 -13.45 11.32 -11.50
CA GLU A 93 -13.59 11.76 -10.11
C GLU A 93 -12.89 10.79 -9.12
N PRO A 94 -11.81 11.20 -8.45
CA PRO A 94 -10.96 10.26 -7.72
C PRO A 94 -11.45 9.94 -6.31
N HIS A 95 -12.59 10.48 -5.83
CA HIS A 95 -12.95 10.45 -4.41
C HIS A 95 -12.97 9.04 -3.78
N SER A 96 -13.64 8.08 -4.45
CA SER A 96 -13.67 6.68 -3.99
C SER A 96 -12.31 5.99 -4.12
N ALA A 97 -11.53 6.34 -5.13
CA ALA A 97 -10.16 5.85 -5.32
C ALA A 97 -9.22 6.36 -4.23
N LEU A 98 -9.32 7.62 -3.81
CA LEU A 98 -8.50 8.21 -2.75
C LEU A 98 -8.78 7.57 -1.39
N ALA A 99 -10.04 7.32 -1.06
CA ALA A 99 -10.41 6.61 0.16
C ALA A 99 -9.79 5.20 0.19
N LYS A 100 -9.85 4.49 -0.95
CA LYS A 100 -9.20 3.18 -1.10
C LYS A 100 -7.68 3.31 -0.93
N LEU A 101 -7.03 4.21 -1.66
CA LEU A 101 -5.57 4.42 -1.59
C LEU A 101 -5.08 4.78 -0.19
N ARG A 102 -5.85 5.57 0.57
CA ARG A 102 -5.50 5.96 1.93
C ARG A 102 -5.31 4.74 2.84
N SER A 103 -6.19 3.74 2.73
CA SER A 103 -6.11 2.48 3.49
C SER A 103 -4.88 1.61 3.14
N PHE A 104 -4.27 1.84 1.97
CA PHE A 104 -3.07 1.13 1.51
C PHE A 104 -1.79 1.99 1.58
N SER A 105 -1.89 3.23 2.05
CA SER A 105 -0.72 4.08 2.30
C SER A 105 0.01 3.65 3.57
N ARG A 106 1.30 3.98 3.71
CA ARG A 106 2.06 3.67 4.93
C ARG A 106 1.50 4.41 6.16
N PHE A 107 1.00 5.63 5.96
CA PHE A 107 0.42 6.47 6.99
C PHE A 107 -1.04 6.84 6.65
N PRO A 108 -2.00 5.90 6.84
CA PRO A 108 -3.41 6.12 6.50
C PRO A 108 -4.06 7.30 7.24
N PHE A 109 -3.56 7.61 8.44
CA PHE A 109 -4.02 8.71 9.28
C PHE A 109 -3.20 9.99 9.10
N GLY A 110 -2.32 10.01 8.09
CA GLY A 110 -1.50 11.16 7.73
C GLY A 110 -0.15 11.22 8.45
N LEU A 111 0.71 12.10 7.95
CA LEU A 111 2.02 12.40 8.53
C LEU A 111 1.90 13.64 9.42
N THR A 112 2.00 13.47 10.74
CA THR A 112 2.11 14.62 11.66
C THR A 112 3.35 15.46 11.30
N PRO A 113 3.38 16.77 11.63
CA PRO A 113 4.53 17.62 11.33
C PRO A 113 5.86 17.06 11.86
N GLU A 114 5.85 16.51 13.08
CA GLU A 114 7.05 15.96 13.72
C GLU A 114 7.51 14.67 13.03
N LEU A 115 6.56 13.79 12.67
CA LEU A 115 6.86 12.55 11.96
C LEU A 115 7.37 12.85 10.54
N ARG A 116 6.78 13.84 9.86
CA ARG A 116 7.24 14.33 8.56
C ARG A 116 8.66 14.85 8.64
N ALA A 117 8.98 15.68 9.64
CA ALA A 117 10.33 16.20 9.83
C ALA A 117 11.36 15.07 10.06
N ARG A 118 11.02 14.08 10.89
CA ARG A 118 11.87 12.90 11.12
C ARG A 118 12.04 12.06 9.86
N LEU A 119 10.97 11.87 9.10
CA LEU A 119 10.99 11.13 7.84
C LEU A 119 11.91 11.83 6.82
N LEU A 120 11.73 13.13 6.62
CA LEU A 120 12.56 13.92 5.72
C LEU A 120 14.03 13.87 6.14
N ALA A 121 14.32 14.06 7.43
CA ALA A 121 15.67 13.99 7.97
C ALA A 121 16.33 12.62 7.73
N ALA A 122 15.57 11.52 7.86
CA ALA A 122 16.06 10.17 7.58
C ALA A 122 16.46 9.95 6.11
N TYR A 123 15.91 10.75 5.19
CA TYR A 123 16.25 10.76 3.76
C TYR A 123 17.13 11.96 3.36
N GLY A 124 17.71 12.69 4.32
CA GLY A 124 18.58 13.83 4.05
C GLY A 124 17.87 15.05 3.47
N GLN A 125 16.56 15.17 3.70
CA GLN A 125 15.73 16.30 3.28
C GLN A 125 15.33 17.16 4.49
N THR A 126 15.18 18.46 4.26
CA THR A 126 14.60 19.41 5.22
C THR A 126 13.16 19.78 4.85
N GLU A 127 12.80 19.62 3.57
CA GLU A 127 11.49 20.01 3.04
C GLU A 127 10.96 19.01 2.00
N LEU A 128 9.66 19.09 1.78
CA LEU A 128 8.94 18.26 0.84
C LEU A 128 9.01 18.89 -0.56
N GLU A 129 9.63 18.17 -1.48
CA GLU A 129 9.73 18.61 -2.87
C GLU A 129 8.38 18.43 -3.59
N VAL A 130 7.87 19.48 -4.23
CA VAL A 130 6.61 19.41 -4.98
C VAL A 130 6.91 19.16 -6.45
N VAL A 131 6.45 18.03 -6.94
CA VAL A 131 6.58 17.64 -8.35
C VAL A 131 5.49 18.34 -9.18
N ARG A 132 5.86 18.82 -10.37
CA ARG A 132 4.97 19.54 -11.30
C ARG A 132 4.86 18.83 -12.64
#